data_AF-A0A662F6U8-F1
#
_entry.id   AF-A0A662F6U8-F1
#
_cell.length_a   1.000
_cell.length_b   1.000
_cell.length_c   1.000
_cell.angle_alpha   90.00
_cell.angle_beta   90.00
_cell.angle_gamma   90.00
#
_symmetry.space_group_name_H-M   'P 1'
#
loop_
_entity.id
_entity.type
_entity.pdbx_description
1 polymer ?
#
loop_
_entity_poly.entity_id
_entity_poly.type
_entity_poly.pdbx_seq_one_letter_code
_entity_poly.pdbx_strand_id
1 'polypeptide(L)' 'MLKGNQTKIKISISLDKNLYKEIREYCDKNMIKISTYIEYLLKKSWNKSLTKRKINKKCH' A
#
# COMPACT_ATOMS: atom_id res chain seq x y z
N MET A 1 26.49 3.54 -7.41
CA MET A 1 25.14 3.54 -6.82
C MET A 1 24.12 3.52 -7.95
N LEU A 2 23.54 2.36 -8.27
CA LEU A 2 22.48 2.28 -9.29
C LEU A 2 21.27 3.05 -8.76
N LYS A 3 21.02 4.25 -9.32
CA LYS A 3 19.74 4.94 -9.17
C LYS A 3 18.70 4.01 -9.80
N GLY A 4 18.08 3.15 -8.99
CA GLY A 4 17.08 2.19 -9.43
C GLY A 4 16.01 2.95 -10.20
N ASN A 5 15.89 2.66 -11.50
CA ASN A 5 14.94 3.30 -12.38
C ASN A 5 13.54 2.89 -11.89
N GLN A 6 12.91 3.72 -11.06
CA GLN A 6 11.58 3.43 -10.53
C GLN A 6 10.61 3.52 -11.68
N THR A 7 10.25 2.35 -12.23
CA THR A 7 9.19 2.27 -13.22
C THR A 7 7.88 2.60 -12.51
N LYS A 8 7.34 3.79 -12.76
CA LYS A 8 6.03 4.18 -12.26
C LYS A 8 4.97 3.59 -13.18
N ILE A 9 4.28 2.57 -12.68
CA ILE A 9 3.16 1.93 -13.37
C ILE A 9 1.87 2.60 -12.92
N LYS A 10 1.02 3.00 -13.88
CA LYS A 10 -0.32 3.51 -13.57
C LYS A 10 -1.23 2.33 -13.26
N ILE A 11 -1.85 2.35 -12.09
CA ILE A 11 -2.77 1.30 -11.63
C ILE A 11 -4.12 1.95 -11.35
N SER A 12 -5.19 1.38 -11.91
CA SER A 12 -6.57 1.73 -11.58
C SER A 12 -7.09 0.71 -10.57
N ILE A 13 -7.69 1.18 -9.48
CA ILE A 13 -8.29 0.33 -8.45
C ILE A 13 -9.73 0.76 -8.20
N SER A 14 -10.61 -0.21 -7.99
CA SER A 14 -11.97 0.03 -7.51
C SER A 14 -12.00 -0.11 -5.99
N LEU A 15 -12.57 0.88 -5.31
CA LEU A 15 -12.73 0.91 -3.86
C LEU A 15 -14.20 1.13 -3.53
N ASP A 16 -14.61 0.63 -2.37
CA ASP A 16 -15.89 1.03 -1.78
C ASP A 16 -15.94 2.56 -1.59
N LYS A 17 -17.13 3.13 -1.80
CA LYS A 17 -17.34 4.58 -1.79
C LYS A 17 -17.06 5.19 -0.40
N ASN A 18 -17.48 4.51 0.67
CA ASN A 18 -17.28 5.00 2.03
C ASN A 18 -15.80 4.90 2.41
N LEU A 19 -15.16 3.78 2.09
CA LEU A 19 -13.72 3.61 2.31
C LEU A 19 -12.89 4.66 1.55
N TYR A 20 -13.24 4.95 0.29
CA TYR A 20 -12.56 6.00 -0.48
C TYR A 20 -12.73 7.38 0.17
N LYS A 21 -13.93 7.68 0.70
CA LYS A 21 -14.19 8.94 1.40
C LYS A 21 -13.32 9.08 2.64
N GLU A 22 -13.26 8.05 3.48
CA GLU A 22 -12.41 8.06 4.69
C GLU A 22 -10.92 8.25 4.34
N ILE A 23 -10.44 7.53 3.33
CA ILE A 23 -9.05 7.66 2.84
C ILE A 23 -8.79 9.08 2.34
N ARG A 24 -9.72 9.67 1.59
CA ARG A 24 -9.60 11.03 1.05
C ARG A 24 -9.57 12.07 2.16
N GLU A 25 -10.49 12.00 3.13
CA GLU A 25 -10.52 12.92 4.27
C GLU A 25 -9.23 12.86 5.08
N TYR A 26 -8.68 11.66 5.31
CA TYR A 26 -7.39 11.50 5.95
C TYR A 26 -6.25 12.13 5.15
N CYS A 27 -6.22 11.88 3.83
CA CYS A 27 -5.19 12.42 2.96
C CYS A 27 -5.24 13.95 2.90
N ASP A 28 -6.44 14.53 2.80
CA ASP A 28 -6.66 15.98 2.76
C ASP A 28 -6.21 16.64 4.07
N LYS A 29 -6.60 16.07 5.22
CA LYS A 29 -6.19 16.57 6.56
C LYS A 29 -4.68 16.57 6.77
N ASN A 30 -3.97 15.62 6.18
CA ASN A 30 -2.52 15.46 6.37
C ASN A 30 -1.69 15.98 5.18
N MET A 31 -2.34 16.59 4.17
CA MET A 31 -1.69 17.04 2.93
C MET A 31 -0.90 15.94 2.20
N ILE A 32 -1.42 14.71 2.20
CA ILE A 32 -0.80 13.53 1.58
C ILE A 32 -1.51 13.22 0.26
N LYS A 33 -0.76 12.79 -0.76
CA LYS A 33 -1.37 12.27 -2.00
C LYS A 33 -2.00 10.90 -1.74
N ILE A 34 -3.24 10.70 -2.20
CA ILE A 34 -3.95 9.42 -2.09
C ILE A 34 -3.10 8.26 -2.61
N SER A 35 -2.43 8.41 -3.76
CA SER A 35 -1.55 7.38 -4.32
C SER A 35 -0.42 6.96 -3.38
N THR A 36 0.17 7.92 -2.67
CA THR A 36 1.25 7.67 -1.70
C THR A 36 0.72 6.91 -0.48
N TYR A 37 -0.46 7.29 0.00
CA TYR A 37 -1.08 6.61 1.14
C TYR A 37 -1.52 5.19 0.80
N ILE A 38 -2.12 4.98 -0.38
CA ILE A 38 -2.47 3.65 -0.89
C ILE A 38 -1.21 2.79 -1.05
N GLU A 39 -0.13 3.33 -1.62
CA GLU A 39 1.14 2.61 -1.74
C GLU A 39 1.68 2.18 -0.37
N TYR A 40 1.61 3.06 0.64
CA TYR A 40 1.99 2.74 2.01
C TYR A 40 1.16 1.58 2.58
N LEU A 41 -0.17 1.64 2.44
CA LEU A 41 -1.07 0.58 2.92
C LEU A 41 -0.78 -0.77 2.25
N LEU A 42 -0.54 -0.76 0.93
CA LEU A 42 -0.18 -1.97 0.17
C LEU A 42 1.14 -2.55 0.67
N LYS A 43 2.20 -1.74 0.84
CA LYS A 43 3.48 -2.20 1.38
C LYS A 43 3.34 -2.75 2.80
N LYS A 44 2.57 -2.08 3.66
CA LYS A 44 2.31 -2.52 5.03
C LYS A 44 1.60 -3.87 5.06
N SER A 45 0.57 -4.06 4.24
CA SER A 45 -0.17 -5.32 4.13
C SER A 45 0.69 -6.44 3.55
N TRP A 46 1.45 -6.15 2.49
CA TRP A 46 2.38 -7.09 1.87
C TRP A 46 3.42 -7.62 2.86
N ASN A 47 4.06 -6.72 3.62
CA ASN A 47 5.04 -7.10 4.64
C ASN A 47 4.39 -7.96 5.74
N LYS A 48 3.17 -7.64 6.17
CA LYS A 48 2.44 -8.47 7.14
C LYS A 48 2.15 -9.88 6.60
N SER A 49 1.80 -9.98 5.31
CA SER A 49 1.55 -11.26 4.64
C SER A 49 2.82 -12.09 4.50
N LEU A 50 3.94 -11.48 4.11
CA LEU A 50 5.24 -12.15 4.02
C LEU A 50 5.73 -12.65 5.38
N THR A 51 5.55 -11.87 6.45
CA THR A 51 5.90 -12.30 7.81
C THR A 51 5.06 -13.49 8.25
N LYS A 52 3.74 -13.49 7.99
CA LYS A 52 2.88 -14.65 8.25
C LYS A 52 3.32 -15.90 7.47
N ARG A 53 3.70 -15.77 6.20
CA ARG A 53 4.19 -16.89 5.37
C ARG A 53 5.55 -17.44 5.85
N LYS A 54 6.44 -16.59 6.38
CA LYS A 54 7.71 -17.04 6.96
C LYS A 54 7.53 -17.83 8.25
N ILE A 55 6.56 -17.46 9.09
CA ILE A 55 6.25 -18.18 10.33
C ILE A 55 5.65 -19.56 10.00
N ASN A 56 4.79 -19.64 8.98
CA ASN A 56 4.12 -20.89 8.59
C ASN A 56 4.99 -21.88 7.80
N LYS A 57 6.28 -21.58 7.56
CA LYS A 57 7.23 -22.49 6.88
C LYS A 57 8.20 -23.20 7.84
N LYS A 58 8.08 -22.98 9.16
CA LYS A 58 8.95 -23.60 10.18
C LYS A 58 8.42 -24.92 10.76
N CYS A 59 7.26 -25.39 10.31
CA CYS A 59 6.70 -26.69 10.68
C CYS A 59 6.45 -27.50 9.41
N HIS A 60 7.48 -28.17 8.91
CA HIS A 60 7.38 -29.33 8.03
C HIS A 60 8.70 -30.10 8.09
#